data_AF-A0A7J5RRG6-F1
#
_entry.id   AF-A0A7J5RRG6-F1
#
_cell.length_a   1.000
_cell.length_b   1.000
_cell.length_c   1.000
_cell.angle_alpha   90.00
_cell.angle_beta   90.00
_cell.angle_gamma   90.00
#
_symmetry.space_group_name_H-M   'P 1'
#
loop_
_entity.id
_entity.type
_entity.pdbx_description
1 polymer ?
#
loop_
_entity_poly.entity_id
_entity_poly.type
_entity_poly.pdbx_seq_one_letter_code
_entity_poly.pdbx_strand_id
1 'polypeptide(L)'
;MIIEDIKNRMKLAGVTNSQLAELTGANPAQLSLFFKGEGASLKTNILQKCFDELGIDTSIYTKRYDLAILVANKLRNKFSIEQVSSFSKEKMAQESDVEDVLLFMDVDYNQFITIKEKGIVDIESTYPFFRTMVLQLMGTGDQMTKSIVTMSLSKIASSLGLISTSSIANVSWGLGAVLGAFSTSTLRTLRGKKTTIFPLLSLTEYMLNNKK
;
A
#
# COMPACT_ATOMS: atom_id res chain seq x y z
N MET A 1 4.49 -6.08 -17.50
CA MET A 1 3.84 -6.44 -16.22
C MET A 1 2.35 -6.57 -16.45
N ILE A 2 1.58 -5.47 -16.62
CA ILE A 2 0.11 -5.53 -16.85
C ILE A 2 -0.34 -6.47 -17.98
N ILE A 3 0.35 -6.48 -19.14
CA ILE A 3 0.03 -7.39 -20.26
C ILE A 3 0.25 -8.86 -19.86
N GLU A 4 1.30 -9.13 -19.09
CA GLU A 4 1.63 -10.48 -18.65
C GLU A 4 0.64 -10.96 -17.59
N ASP A 5 0.23 -10.07 -16.68
CA ASP A 5 -0.79 -10.35 -15.66
C ASP A 5 -2.13 -10.70 -16.34
N ILE A 6 -2.55 -9.91 -17.33
CA ILE A 6 -3.74 -10.19 -18.14
C ILE A 6 -3.61 -11.54 -18.86
N LYS A 7 -2.51 -11.79 -19.57
CA LYS A 7 -2.30 -13.06 -20.30
C LYS A 7 -2.31 -14.27 -19.37
N ASN A 8 -1.71 -14.17 -18.19
CA ASN A 8 -1.70 -15.29 -17.24
C ASN A 8 -3.09 -15.54 -16.66
N ARG A 9 -3.89 -14.49 -16.41
CA ARG A 9 -5.30 -14.65 -16.02
C ARG A 9 -6.15 -15.24 -17.13
N MET A 10 -5.93 -14.86 -18.39
CA MET A 10 -6.58 -15.49 -19.54
C MET A 10 -6.28 -16.99 -19.61
N LYS A 11 -5.02 -17.40 -19.41
CA LYS A 11 -4.64 -18.82 -19.35
C LYS A 11 -5.38 -19.56 -18.23
N LEU A 12 -5.48 -18.95 -17.04
CA LEU A 12 -6.18 -19.53 -15.89
C LEU A 12 -7.70 -19.63 -16.12
N ALA A 13 -8.29 -18.63 -16.78
CA ALA A 13 -9.72 -18.59 -17.09
C ALA A 13 -10.09 -19.40 -18.35
N GLY A 14 -9.12 -19.89 -19.11
CA GLY A 14 -9.35 -20.57 -20.39
C GLY A 14 -9.88 -19.64 -21.50
N VAL A 15 -9.61 -18.33 -21.41
CA VAL A 15 -10.13 -17.30 -22.31
C VAL A 15 -9.12 -16.98 -23.42
N THR A 16 -9.58 -16.99 -24.66
CA THR A 16 -8.80 -16.59 -25.85
C THR A 16 -8.88 -15.09 -26.11
N ASN A 17 -7.98 -14.55 -26.94
CA ASN A 17 -8.00 -13.13 -27.32
C ASN A 17 -9.32 -12.71 -28.00
N SER A 18 -9.92 -13.58 -28.82
CA SER A 18 -11.19 -13.29 -29.50
C SER A 18 -12.35 -13.24 -28.51
N GLN A 19 -12.41 -14.18 -27.58
CA GLN A 19 -13.44 -14.19 -26.52
C GLN A 19 -13.30 -12.98 -25.61
N LEU A 20 -12.07 -12.61 -25.20
CA LEU A 20 -11.87 -11.41 -24.40
C LEU A 20 -12.26 -10.14 -25.17
N ALA A 21 -11.97 -10.06 -26.47
CA ALA A 21 -12.39 -8.93 -27.29
C ALA A 21 -13.92 -8.81 -27.38
N GLU A 22 -14.62 -9.94 -27.50
CA GLU A 22 -16.08 -10.00 -27.50
C GLU A 22 -16.67 -9.53 -26.15
N LEU A 23 -16.20 -10.08 -25.03
CA LEU A 23 -16.66 -9.74 -23.67
C LEU A 23 -16.43 -8.25 -23.35
N THR A 24 -15.30 -7.70 -23.79
CA THR A 24 -14.93 -6.32 -23.49
C THR A 24 -15.49 -5.31 -24.50
N GLY A 25 -16.00 -5.77 -25.64
CA GLY A 25 -16.38 -4.94 -26.79
C GLY A 25 -15.19 -4.27 -27.48
N ALA A 26 -14.00 -4.84 -27.35
CA ALA A 26 -12.78 -4.31 -27.95
C ALA A 26 -12.63 -4.76 -29.41
N ASN A 27 -11.94 -3.96 -30.22
CA ASN A 27 -11.52 -4.41 -31.55
C ASN A 27 -10.43 -5.51 -31.37
N PRO A 28 -10.64 -6.74 -31.91
CA PRO A 28 -9.69 -7.83 -31.75
C PRO A 28 -8.26 -7.51 -32.23
N ALA A 29 -8.12 -6.73 -33.31
CA ALA A 29 -6.81 -6.33 -33.82
C ALA A 29 -6.08 -5.38 -32.86
N GLN A 30 -6.81 -4.42 -32.27
CA GLN A 30 -6.25 -3.48 -31.29
C GLN A 30 -5.82 -4.21 -30.00
N LEU A 31 -6.63 -5.16 -29.54
CA LEU A 31 -6.33 -5.96 -28.35
C LEU A 31 -5.12 -6.88 -28.60
N SER A 32 -5.01 -7.45 -29.81
CA SER A 32 -3.85 -8.24 -30.22
C SER A 32 -2.56 -7.40 -30.27
N LEU A 33 -2.60 -6.21 -30.90
CA LEU A 33 -1.46 -5.29 -30.96
C LEU A 33 -1.02 -4.81 -29.57
N PHE A 34 -1.98 -4.52 -28.68
CA PHE A 34 -1.69 -4.15 -27.30
C PHE A 34 -0.94 -5.28 -26.58
N PHE A 35 -1.40 -6.52 -26.71
CA PHE A 35 -0.74 -7.68 -26.08
C PHE A 35 0.61 -8.06 -26.70
N LYS A 36 0.92 -7.63 -27.92
CA LYS A 36 2.26 -7.78 -28.51
C LYS A 36 3.22 -6.68 -28.06
N GLY A 37 2.74 -5.62 -27.43
CA GLY A 37 3.55 -4.45 -27.08
C GLY A 37 3.92 -3.57 -28.29
N GLU A 38 3.25 -3.76 -29.42
CA GLU A 38 3.53 -3.08 -30.70
C GLU A 38 2.85 -1.70 -30.78
N GLY A 39 2.97 -0.89 -29.72
CA GLY A 39 2.58 0.53 -29.73
C GLY A 39 1.08 0.85 -29.68
N ALA A 40 0.19 -0.15 -29.69
CA ALA A 40 -1.24 0.08 -29.50
C ALA A 40 -1.56 0.37 -28.03
N SER A 41 -2.38 1.39 -27.77
CA SER A 41 -2.94 1.69 -26.45
C SER A 41 -4.39 1.20 -26.35
N LEU A 42 -4.80 0.78 -25.15
CA LEU A 42 -6.20 0.54 -24.83
C LEU A 42 -6.77 1.75 -24.11
N LYS A 43 -8.03 2.09 -24.41
CA LYS A 43 -8.79 3.06 -23.61
C LYS A 43 -8.98 2.51 -22.20
N THR A 44 -8.95 3.38 -21.19
CA THR A 44 -9.06 3.00 -19.78
C THR A 44 -10.29 2.14 -19.48
N ASN A 45 -11.43 2.45 -20.09
CA ASN A 45 -12.66 1.68 -19.90
C ASN A 45 -12.58 0.26 -20.47
N ILE A 46 -11.89 0.05 -21.60
CA ILE A 46 -11.66 -1.29 -22.17
C ILE A 46 -10.68 -2.07 -21.30
N LEU A 47 -9.62 -1.41 -20.82
CA LEU A 47 -8.67 -2.02 -19.91
C LEU A 47 -9.33 -2.44 -18.58
N GLN A 48 -10.22 -1.60 -18.03
CA GLN A 48 -10.99 -1.93 -16.84
C GLN A 48 -11.89 -3.14 -17.08
N LYS A 49 -12.61 -3.21 -18.21
CA LYS A 49 -13.40 -4.40 -18.55
C LYS A 49 -12.53 -5.65 -18.68
N CYS A 50 -11.32 -5.55 -19.25
CA CYS A 50 -10.39 -6.69 -19.26
C CYS A 50 -10.08 -7.17 -17.84
N PHE A 51 -9.92 -6.26 -16.87
CA PHE A 51 -9.70 -6.62 -15.48
C PHE A 51 -10.93 -7.26 -14.85
N ASP A 52 -12.11 -6.68 -15.06
CA ASP A 52 -13.38 -7.18 -14.49
C ASP A 52 -13.67 -8.61 -14.99
N GLU A 53 -13.59 -8.84 -16.31
CA GLU A 53 -13.84 -10.15 -16.94
C GLU A 53 -12.80 -11.21 -16.54
N LEU A 54 -11.58 -10.80 -16.20
CA LEU A 54 -10.50 -11.69 -15.78
C LEU A 54 -10.37 -11.80 -14.25
N GLY A 55 -11.26 -11.15 -13.50
CA GLY A 55 -11.27 -11.14 -12.04
C GLY A 55 -10.01 -10.53 -11.42
N ILE A 56 -9.45 -9.49 -12.04
CA ILE A 56 -8.35 -8.70 -11.51
C ILE A 56 -8.94 -7.52 -10.73
N ASP A 57 -9.12 -7.68 -9.42
CA ASP A 57 -9.73 -6.63 -8.59
C ASP A 57 -8.69 -5.60 -8.13
N THR A 58 -8.65 -4.44 -8.79
CA THR A 58 -7.84 -3.28 -8.36
C THR A 58 -8.56 -2.41 -7.33
N SER A 59 -9.85 -2.63 -7.08
CA SER A 59 -10.64 -1.84 -6.11
C SER A 59 -10.22 -2.09 -4.67
N ILE A 60 -9.45 -3.16 -4.41
CA ILE A 60 -8.89 -3.47 -3.10
C ILE A 60 -8.11 -2.30 -2.50
N TYR A 61 -7.36 -1.55 -3.31
CA TYR A 61 -6.59 -0.39 -2.85
C TYR A 61 -7.49 0.75 -2.40
N THR A 62 -8.57 1.03 -3.13
CA THR A 62 -9.57 2.04 -2.77
C THR A 62 -10.32 1.64 -1.51
N LYS A 63 -10.84 0.41 -1.45
CA LYS A 63 -11.56 -0.12 -0.27
C LYS A 63 -10.71 -0.07 0.99
N ARG A 64 -9.43 -0.45 0.88
CA ARG A 64 -8.46 -0.41 1.99
C ARG A 64 -8.24 1.03 2.46
N TYR A 65 -8.07 1.97 1.54
CA TYR A 65 -7.88 3.38 1.86
C TYR A 65 -9.12 3.98 2.54
N ASP A 66 -10.31 3.73 2.00
CA ASP A 66 -11.58 4.22 2.55
C ASP A 66 -11.83 3.68 3.97
N LEU A 67 -11.54 2.39 4.18
CA LEU A 67 -11.60 1.76 5.49
C LEU A 67 -10.62 2.42 6.48
N ALA A 68 -9.40 2.73 6.03
CA ALA A 68 -8.41 3.41 6.87
C ALA A 68 -8.82 4.84 7.23
N ILE A 69 -9.45 5.58 6.31
CA ILE A 69 -10.05 6.90 6.59
C ILE A 69 -11.14 6.77 7.65
N LEU A 70 -12.05 5.80 7.47
CA LEU A 70 -13.14 5.56 8.42
C LEU A 70 -12.60 5.30 9.83
N VAL A 71 -11.67 4.36 9.96
CA VAL A 71 -11.02 4.02 11.24
C VAL A 71 -10.26 5.22 11.80
N ALA A 72 -9.47 5.91 10.99
CA ALA A 72 -8.72 7.09 11.43
C ALA A 72 -9.64 8.19 11.97
N ASN A 73 -10.76 8.46 11.30
CA ASN A 73 -11.74 9.45 11.76
C ASN A 73 -12.44 9.04 13.06
N LYS A 74 -12.70 7.74 13.28
CA LYS A 74 -13.31 7.22 14.51
C LYS A 74 -12.37 7.27 15.72
N LEU A 75 -11.07 7.12 15.48
CA LEU A 75 -10.02 7.16 16.52
C LEU A 75 -9.46 8.56 16.76
N ARG A 76 -9.52 9.45 15.75
CA ARG A 76 -9.05 10.84 15.86
C ARG A 76 -9.73 11.53 17.03
N ASN A 77 -8.96 12.33 17.76
CA ASN A 77 -9.36 13.07 18.97
C ASN A 77 -9.73 12.21 20.20
N LYS A 78 -9.85 10.88 20.07
CA LYS A 78 -10.06 9.95 21.20
C LYS A 78 -8.75 9.36 21.70
N PHE A 79 -7.82 9.09 20.78
CA PHE A 79 -6.56 8.44 21.08
C PHE A 79 -5.37 9.21 20.49
N SER A 80 -4.25 9.16 21.21
CA SER A 80 -2.97 9.66 20.73
C SER A 80 -2.35 8.70 19.70
N ILE A 81 -1.33 9.19 18.96
CA ILE A 81 -0.57 8.37 18.01
C ILE A 81 0.07 7.18 18.71
N GLU A 82 0.63 7.41 19.90
CA GLU A 82 1.32 6.39 20.70
C GLU A 82 0.34 5.30 21.14
N GLN A 83 -0.85 5.68 21.58
CA GLN A 83 -1.89 4.73 21.96
C GLN A 83 -2.29 3.85 20.77
N VAL A 84 -2.67 4.46 19.63
CA VAL A 84 -3.10 3.70 18.44
C VAL A 84 -1.96 2.84 17.87
N SER A 85 -0.71 3.30 17.95
CA SER A 85 0.45 2.52 17.51
C SER A 85 0.62 1.19 18.25
N SER A 86 0.11 1.11 19.49
CA SER A 86 0.19 -0.07 20.34
C SER A 86 -1.00 -1.01 20.17
N PHE A 87 -2.06 -0.60 19.46
CA PHE A 87 -3.26 -1.41 19.32
C PHE A 87 -2.96 -2.73 18.59
N SER A 88 -3.50 -3.83 19.14
CA SER A 88 -3.71 -5.07 18.40
C SER A 88 -4.82 -4.89 17.37
N LYS A 89 -4.92 -5.82 16.43
CA LYS A 89 -5.95 -5.79 15.39
C LYS A 89 -7.35 -5.77 15.99
N GLU A 90 -7.57 -6.59 17.02
CA GLU A 90 -8.84 -6.72 17.74
C GLU A 90 -9.17 -5.44 18.50
N LYS A 91 -8.17 -4.85 19.17
CA LYS A 91 -8.36 -3.59 19.89
C LYS A 91 -8.69 -2.44 18.95
N MET A 92 -8.02 -2.35 17.79
CA MET A 92 -8.35 -1.33 16.80
C MET A 92 -9.79 -1.49 16.27
N ALA A 93 -10.21 -2.72 15.97
CA ALA A 93 -11.57 -3.00 15.54
C ALA A 93 -12.60 -2.55 16.60
N GLN A 94 -12.36 -2.91 17.87
CA GLN A 94 -13.21 -2.56 19.00
C GLN A 94 -13.31 -1.04 19.23
N GLU A 95 -12.17 -0.35 19.32
CA GLU A 95 -12.13 1.08 19.67
C GLU A 95 -12.63 1.99 18.54
N SER A 96 -12.55 1.51 17.29
CA SER A 96 -13.06 2.22 16.12
C SER A 96 -14.52 1.88 15.81
N ASP A 97 -15.07 0.80 16.38
CA ASP A 97 -16.37 0.21 16.02
C ASP A 97 -16.42 -0.16 14.52
N VAL A 98 -15.37 -0.84 14.05
CA VAL A 98 -15.20 -1.26 12.66
C VAL A 98 -14.61 -2.68 12.60
N GLU A 99 -15.49 -3.68 12.49
CA GLU A 99 -15.08 -5.10 12.47
C GLU A 99 -14.24 -5.48 11.25
N ASP A 100 -14.39 -4.78 10.11
CA ASP A 100 -13.65 -5.05 8.88
C ASP A 100 -12.12 -4.97 9.06
N VAL A 101 -11.63 -4.30 10.12
CA VAL A 101 -10.22 -4.30 10.51
C VAL A 101 -9.69 -5.72 10.78
N LEU A 102 -10.55 -6.64 11.21
CA LEU A 102 -10.18 -8.02 11.51
C LEU A 102 -9.78 -8.82 10.25
N LEU A 103 -10.16 -8.36 9.06
CA LEU A 103 -9.85 -8.99 7.77
C LEU A 103 -8.36 -8.91 7.40
N PHE A 104 -7.60 -8.00 8.01
CA PHE A 104 -6.17 -7.87 7.72
C PHE A 104 -5.35 -9.00 8.35
N MET A 105 -4.31 -9.43 7.63
CA MET A 105 -3.37 -10.45 8.11
C MET A 105 -2.49 -9.86 9.21
N ASP A 106 -2.59 -10.40 10.43
CA ASP A 106 -1.67 -9.99 11.49
C ASP A 106 -0.36 -10.77 11.35
N VAL A 107 0.76 -10.04 11.36
CA VAL A 107 2.08 -10.60 11.06
C VAL A 107 3.15 -9.97 11.95
N ASP A 108 4.14 -10.78 12.32
CA ASP A 108 5.34 -10.30 12.98
C ASP A 108 6.35 -9.66 11.99
N TYR A 109 7.47 -9.15 12.52
CA TYR A 109 8.52 -8.53 11.72
C TYR A 109 9.09 -9.46 10.63
N ASN A 110 9.41 -10.71 10.98
CA ASN A 110 10.04 -11.65 10.05
C ASN A 110 9.07 -12.07 8.94
N GLN A 111 7.81 -12.28 9.29
CA GLN A 111 6.73 -12.54 8.35
C GLN A 111 6.51 -11.35 7.41
N PHE A 112 6.49 -10.13 7.94
CA PHE A 112 6.34 -8.90 7.15
C PHE A 112 7.47 -8.73 6.13
N ILE A 113 8.73 -8.92 6.53
CA ILE A 113 9.90 -8.89 5.62
C ILE A 113 9.78 -9.97 4.55
N THR A 114 9.41 -11.19 4.94
CA THR A 114 9.24 -12.31 4.00
C THR A 114 8.17 -11.99 2.95
N ILE A 115 7.01 -11.45 3.36
CA ILE A 115 5.95 -11.04 2.44
C ILE A 115 6.45 -9.97 1.46
N LYS A 116 7.13 -8.94 1.98
CA LYS A 116 7.70 -7.85 1.19
C LYS A 116 8.71 -8.34 0.14
N GLU A 117 9.59 -9.27 0.51
CA GLU A 117 10.63 -9.78 -0.39
C GLU A 117 10.10 -10.75 -1.44
N LYS A 118 9.14 -11.61 -1.05
CA LYS A 118 8.60 -12.63 -1.95
C LYS A 118 7.52 -12.09 -2.88
N GLY A 119 6.75 -11.08 -2.46
CA GLY A 119 5.76 -10.41 -3.29
C GLY A 119 4.59 -11.29 -3.75
N ILE A 120 4.35 -12.41 -3.06
CA ILE A 120 3.22 -13.32 -3.34
C ILE A 120 1.93 -12.80 -2.69
N VAL A 121 2.04 -12.30 -1.46
CA VAL A 121 0.96 -11.63 -0.74
C VAL A 121 1.18 -10.12 -0.87
N ASP A 122 0.11 -9.38 -1.11
CA ASP A 122 0.17 -7.92 -1.07
C ASP A 122 0.50 -7.46 0.35
N ILE A 123 1.67 -6.85 0.54
CA ILE A 123 2.16 -6.35 1.82
C ILE A 123 1.20 -5.36 2.47
N GLU A 124 0.42 -4.64 1.67
CA GLU A 124 -0.57 -3.69 2.17
C GLU A 124 -1.81 -4.38 2.76
N SER A 125 -1.97 -5.69 2.55
CA SER A 125 -3.03 -6.49 3.18
C SER A 125 -2.68 -6.96 4.59
N THR A 126 -1.55 -6.51 5.13
CA THR A 126 -1.13 -6.80 6.50
C THR A 126 -1.64 -5.75 7.48
N TYR A 127 -2.02 -6.17 8.68
CA TYR A 127 -2.49 -5.30 9.75
C TYR A 127 -1.43 -4.26 10.16
N PRO A 128 -0.13 -4.61 10.32
CA PRO A 128 0.89 -3.61 10.59
C PRO A 128 0.92 -2.47 9.57
N PHE A 129 0.82 -2.77 8.28
CA PHE A 129 0.78 -1.73 7.25
C PHE A 129 -0.48 -0.88 7.36
N PHE A 130 -1.64 -1.53 7.50
CA PHE A 130 -2.93 -0.84 7.66
C PHE A 130 -2.93 0.10 8.86
N ARG A 131 -2.42 -0.34 10.02
CA ARG A 131 -2.29 0.49 11.22
C ARG A 131 -1.42 1.72 10.99
N THR A 132 -0.30 1.59 10.29
CA THR A 132 0.55 2.74 9.95
C THR A 132 -0.18 3.72 9.03
N MET A 133 -0.97 3.22 8.08
CA MET A 133 -1.81 4.05 7.22
C MET A 133 -2.90 4.77 8.02
N VAL A 134 -3.56 4.11 8.98
CA VAL A 134 -4.50 4.75 9.91
C VAL A 134 -3.83 5.87 10.70
N LEU A 135 -2.63 5.63 11.25
CA LEU A 135 -1.87 6.65 11.99
C LEU A 135 -1.55 7.88 11.12
N GLN A 136 -1.13 7.65 9.87
CA GLN A 136 -0.91 8.75 8.93
C GLN A 136 -2.19 9.54 8.69
N LEU A 137 -3.29 8.85 8.41
CA LEU A 137 -4.58 9.49 8.11
C LEU A 137 -5.16 10.21 9.33
N MET A 138 -4.90 9.74 10.55
CA MET A 138 -5.24 10.49 11.77
C MET A 138 -4.59 11.88 11.78
N GLY A 139 -3.35 11.99 11.29
CA GLY A 139 -2.59 13.24 11.25
C GLY A 139 -2.85 14.13 10.03
N THR A 140 -3.21 13.56 8.87
CA THR A 140 -3.42 14.32 7.62
C THR A 140 -4.88 14.68 7.36
N GLY A 141 -5.85 13.88 7.84
CA GLY A 141 -7.21 13.95 7.32
C GLY A 141 -7.29 13.62 5.83
N ASP A 142 -8.34 14.10 5.18
CA ASP A 142 -8.62 13.86 3.75
C ASP A 142 -7.77 14.75 2.81
N GLN A 143 -6.95 15.66 3.37
CA GLN A 143 -6.13 16.60 2.61
C GLN A 143 -4.71 16.04 2.43
N MET A 144 -4.43 15.45 1.27
CA MET A 144 -3.12 14.86 0.98
C MET A 144 -2.28 15.72 0.03
N THR A 145 -1.48 16.62 0.59
CA THR A 145 -0.33 17.19 -0.12
C THR A 145 0.97 16.54 0.36
N LYS A 146 2.02 16.57 -0.47
CA LYS A 146 3.34 16.01 -0.11
C LYS A 146 3.86 16.58 1.21
N SER A 147 3.68 17.88 1.46
CA SER A 147 4.14 18.52 2.70
C SER A 147 3.37 18.02 3.92
N ILE A 148 2.05 17.88 3.82
CA ILE A 148 1.19 17.37 4.90
C ILE A 148 1.55 15.92 5.25
N VAL A 149 1.75 15.07 4.25
CA VAL A 149 2.18 13.67 4.45
C VAL A 149 3.54 13.61 5.14
N THR A 150 4.52 14.38 4.68
CA THR A 150 5.85 14.47 5.31
C THR A 150 5.78 14.94 6.77
N MET A 151 4.99 15.97 7.06
CA MET A 151 4.80 16.46 8.43
C MET A 151 4.14 15.40 9.32
N SER A 152 3.14 14.69 8.80
CA SER A 152 2.46 13.63 9.55
C SER A 152 3.39 12.47 9.87
N LEU A 153 4.18 12.00 8.91
CA LEU A 153 5.15 10.93 9.13
C LEU A 153 6.23 11.34 10.14
N SER A 154 6.71 12.58 10.05
CA SER A 154 7.66 13.11 11.04
C SER A 154 7.05 13.18 12.44
N LYS A 155 5.79 13.62 12.57
CA LYS A 155 5.09 13.64 13.86
C LYS A 155 4.97 12.24 14.43
N ILE A 156 4.57 11.25 13.63
CA ILE A 156 4.50 9.86 14.08
C ILE A 156 5.87 9.36 14.54
N ALA A 157 6.92 9.60 13.75
CA ALA A 157 8.26 9.17 14.11
C ALA A 157 8.76 9.84 15.40
N SER A 158 8.51 11.13 15.61
CA SER A 158 8.87 11.81 16.85
C SER A 158 8.06 11.33 18.05
N SER A 159 6.74 11.18 17.89
CA SER A 159 5.81 10.65 18.90
C SER A 159 6.23 9.27 19.41
N LEU A 160 6.69 8.41 18.51
CA LEU A 160 7.13 7.07 18.84
C LEU A 160 8.61 7.01 19.28
N GLY A 161 9.29 8.16 19.43
CA GLY A 161 10.69 8.24 19.84
C GLY A 161 11.69 7.72 18.81
N LEU A 162 11.29 7.60 17.53
CA LEU A 162 12.10 7.05 16.45
C LEU A 162 13.09 8.08 15.88
N ILE A 163 12.81 9.37 16.06
CA ILE A 163 13.70 10.49 15.70
C ILE A 163 13.65 11.56 16.79
N SER A 164 14.79 12.22 17.06
CA SER A 164 14.81 13.38 17.95
C SER A 164 14.10 14.58 17.31
N THR A 165 13.39 15.37 18.12
CA THR A 165 12.63 16.56 17.68
C THR A 165 13.48 17.61 16.97
N SER A 166 14.79 17.64 17.23
CA SER A 166 15.78 18.49 16.55
C SER A 166 16.07 18.10 15.10
N SER A 167 15.67 16.90 14.65
CA SER A 167 15.97 16.36 13.32
C SER A 167 14.84 16.58 12.31
N ILE A 168 13.69 17.08 12.75
CA ILE A 168 12.47 17.29 11.94
C ILE A 168 12.70 18.27 10.79
N ALA A 169 13.60 19.24 10.95
CA ALA A 169 13.80 20.33 10.01
C ALA A 169 14.42 19.91 8.65
N ASN A 170 15.07 18.73 8.55
CA ASN A 170 15.82 18.32 7.36
C ASN A 170 15.38 16.96 6.77
N VAL A 171 14.23 16.41 7.18
CA VAL A 171 13.79 15.09 6.70
C VAL A 171 13.20 15.19 5.29
N SER A 172 14.05 15.05 4.27
CA SER A 172 13.62 14.77 2.90
C SER A 172 13.13 13.33 2.81
N TRP A 173 11.81 13.15 2.92
CA TRP A 173 11.14 11.86 2.67
C TRP A 173 11.19 11.43 1.19
N GLY A 174 11.74 12.29 0.33
CA GLY A 174 12.17 11.95 -1.02
C GLY A 174 13.64 11.52 -1.03
N LEU A 175 13.88 10.26 -1.44
CA LEU A 175 15.11 9.79 -2.09
C LEU A 175 16.41 9.58 -1.29
N GLY A 176 16.46 9.70 0.04
CA GLY A 176 17.66 9.20 0.74
C GLY A 176 17.93 9.65 2.17
N ALA A 177 17.13 10.56 2.75
CA ALA A 177 17.40 11.10 4.09
C ALA A 177 16.65 10.38 5.23
N VAL A 178 15.84 9.36 4.93
CA VAL A 178 15.33 8.42 5.94
C VAL A 178 16.43 7.41 6.29
N LEU A 179 17.73 7.75 6.17
CA LEU A 179 18.85 6.78 6.24
C LEU A 179 20.10 7.29 6.98
N GLY A 180 20.02 8.32 7.83
CA GLY A 180 21.16 8.75 8.67
C GLY A 180 21.45 7.85 9.88
N ALA A 181 20.46 7.06 10.31
CA ALA A 181 20.54 6.06 11.39
C ALA A 181 19.99 4.68 10.95
N PHE A 182 20.01 4.41 9.65
CA PHE A 182 19.35 3.24 9.09
C PHE A 182 20.44 2.37 8.47
N SER A 183 20.44 1.09 8.83
CA SER A 183 21.50 0.16 8.46
C SER A 183 21.78 0.19 6.96
N THR A 184 23.05 0.33 6.63
CA THR A 184 23.60 0.29 5.26
C THR A 184 23.30 -1.01 4.51
N SER A 185 22.66 -2.00 5.16
CA SER A 185 22.23 -3.28 4.57
C SER A 185 20.93 -3.18 3.75
N THR A 186 19.97 -2.32 4.13
CA THR A 186 18.65 -2.24 3.44
C THR A 186 18.70 -1.44 2.15
N LEU A 187 19.76 -0.63 1.96
CA LEU A 187 20.01 0.16 0.75
C LEU A 187 20.46 -0.66 -0.46
N ARG A 188 21.09 -1.83 -0.23
CA ARG A 188 21.77 -2.57 -1.29
C ARG A 188 20.82 -3.37 -2.19
N THR A 189 19.61 -3.69 -1.73
CA THR A 189 18.61 -4.47 -2.48
C THR A 189 17.63 -3.62 -3.29
N LEU A 190 17.68 -2.30 -3.19
CA LEU A 190 16.67 -1.39 -3.76
C LEU A 190 17.10 -0.61 -5.00
N ARG A 191 18.25 -0.96 -5.59
CA ARG A 191 18.72 -0.39 -6.85
C ARG A 191 17.93 -0.97 -8.03
N GLY A 192 16.66 -0.56 -8.21
CA GLY A 192 15.95 -0.87 -9.46
C GLY A 192 14.42 -0.73 -9.54
N LYS A 193 13.65 -0.52 -8.46
CA LYS A 193 12.17 -0.47 -8.54
C LYS A 193 11.61 0.89 -8.08
N LYS A 194 10.74 1.48 -8.91
CA LYS A 194 10.13 2.81 -8.76
C LYS A 194 9.44 3.00 -7.39
N THR A 195 9.63 4.17 -6.82
CA THR A 195 9.61 4.50 -5.38
C THR A 195 8.49 5.48 -5.02
N THR A 196 7.26 5.02 -4.78
CA THR A 196 6.14 5.92 -4.41
C THR A 196 5.39 5.56 -3.11
N ILE A 197 5.45 4.32 -2.60
CA ILE A 197 4.80 3.88 -1.34
C ILE A 197 5.79 3.75 -0.15
N PHE A 198 7.07 4.03 -0.41
CA PHE A 198 8.19 3.76 0.51
C PHE A 198 8.05 4.27 1.95
N PRO A 199 7.52 5.48 2.22
CA PRO A 199 7.55 6.03 3.57
C PRO A 199 6.70 5.24 4.58
N LEU A 200 5.50 4.81 4.20
CA LEU A 200 4.62 4.01 5.07
C LEU A 200 5.17 2.61 5.30
N LEU A 201 5.73 1.98 4.27
CA LEU A 201 6.37 0.67 4.40
C LEU A 201 7.57 0.71 5.34
N SER A 202 8.45 1.70 5.16
CA SER A 202 9.63 1.88 6.03
C SER A 202 9.24 2.16 7.48
N LEU A 203 8.21 2.99 7.70
CA LEU A 203 7.72 3.26 9.06
C LEU A 203 7.12 2.01 9.70
N THR A 204 6.34 1.23 8.93
CA THR A 204 5.76 -0.04 9.40
C THR A 204 6.84 -1.04 9.83
N GLU A 205 7.85 -1.22 8.97
CA GLU A 205 8.99 -2.10 9.24
C GLU A 205 9.72 -1.71 10.53
N TYR A 206 9.97 -0.42 10.71
CA TYR A 206 10.63 0.10 11.91
C TYR A 206 9.77 -0.09 13.17
N MET A 207 8.47 0.20 13.08
CA MET A 207 7.54 0.00 14.20
C MET A 207 7.45 -1.48 14.62
N LEU A 208 7.59 -2.41 13.68
CA LEU A 208 7.62 -3.83 13.98
C LEU A 208 8.95 -4.26 14.62
N ASN A 209 10.08 -3.74 14.12
CA ASN A 209 11.41 -4.09 14.65
C ASN A 209 11.65 -3.56 16.08
N ASN A 210 10.99 -2.46 16.46
CA ASN A 210 11.20 -1.80 17.76
C ASN A 210 10.11 -2.09 18.79
N LYS A 211 9.17 -3.01 18.50
CA LYS A 211 8.30 -3.60 19.53
C LYS A 211 9.18 -4.49 20.43
N LYS A 212 9.58 -3.94 21.57
CA LYS A 212 10.13 -4.73 22.68
C LYS A 212 9.05 -5.60 23.31
#